data_AF-A0A6A1UW62-F1
#
_entry.id   AF-A0A6A1UW62-F1
#
_cell.length_a   1.000
_cell.length_b   1.000
_cell.length_c   1.000
_cell.angle_alpha   90.00
_cell.angle_beta   90.00
_cell.angle_gamma   90.00
#
_symmetry.space_group_name_H-M   'P 1'
#
loop_
_entity.id
_entity.type
_entity.pdbx_description
1 polymer ?
#
loop_
_entity_poly.entity_id
_entity_poly.type
_entity_poly.pdbx_seq_one_letter_code
_entity_poly.pdbx_strand_id
1 'polypeptide(L)'
;MIGCPCPLEASQIETLDCEAVLPVVQWLVDRVRVLQDDRRDYEDQRRLNVMNELRLLLERIDKGGANIAVQKLRSLMQSLKNLEMQESEFQSNCNVKTSRLQADVIELEGNIANGCDSKILSDSLDRSFMESLEELNSTKKELAGRCKAVLAVKRQLDDIPSQSELIQYERRFSELYVHIQEKHRQTQKYYGTYNALLEIKELMLKETSLLNSLSSQFRDAITSDAGRMKLINSMEGIVKSSQQKQEKVQLGLLEEQKVSDALKQQYVAAVAEQRHCYTLLKAFREECAENEELRSQSSI
;
A
#
# COMPACT_ATOMS: atom_id res chain seq x y z
N MET A 1 -19.86 38.24 -6.23
CA MET A 1 -19.36 39.63 -6.30
C MET A 1 -20.38 40.51 -5.59
N ILE A 2 -20.06 40.98 -4.38
CA ILE A 2 -20.87 41.96 -3.66
C ILE A 2 -20.38 43.33 -4.16
N GLY A 3 -21.22 44.06 -4.89
CA GLY A 3 -20.89 45.41 -5.38
C GLY A 3 -20.79 46.42 -4.24
N CYS A 4 -20.12 47.54 -4.47
CA CYS A 4 -20.08 48.65 -3.51
C CYS A 4 -21.52 49.13 -3.23
N PRO A 5 -21.95 49.24 -1.96
CA PRO A 5 -23.30 49.68 -1.63
C PRO A 5 -23.52 51.19 -1.79
N CYS A 6 -22.45 51.96 -2.03
CA CYS A 6 -22.50 53.42 -2.15
C CYS A 6 -22.65 53.83 -3.63
N PRO A 7 -23.70 54.60 -4.01
CA PRO A 7 -23.86 55.11 -5.37
C PRO A 7 -22.83 56.22 -5.65
N LEU A 8 -22.18 56.18 -6.82
CA LEU A 8 -21.21 57.18 -7.25
C LEU A 8 -21.42 57.48 -8.73
N GLU A 9 -21.70 58.74 -9.06
CA GLU A 9 -21.83 59.21 -10.44
C GLU A 9 -20.54 59.85 -10.95
N ALA A 10 -20.30 59.78 -12.26
CA ALA A 10 -19.07 60.28 -12.89
C ALA A 10 -18.86 61.79 -12.68
N SER A 11 -19.94 62.57 -12.64
CA SER A 11 -19.92 64.01 -12.38
C SER A 11 -19.36 64.35 -11.00
N GLN A 12 -19.65 63.53 -9.98
CA GLN A 12 -19.23 63.74 -8.59
C GLN A 12 -17.72 63.52 -8.38
N ILE A 13 -17.11 62.71 -9.25
CA ILE A 13 -15.66 62.47 -9.28
C ILE A 13 -14.94 63.67 -9.90
N GLU A 14 -15.48 64.24 -10.99
CA GLU A 14 -14.91 65.42 -11.65
C GLU A 14 -15.00 66.69 -10.79
N THR A 15 -16.08 66.84 -10.01
CA THR A 15 -16.26 67.97 -9.09
C THR A 15 -15.57 67.81 -7.74
N LEU A 16 -14.90 66.68 -7.48
CA LEU A 16 -14.27 66.36 -6.19
C LEU A 16 -15.24 66.52 -5.00
N ASP A 17 -16.46 65.98 -5.15
CA ASP A 17 -17.46 66.01 -4.09
C ASP A 17 -17.07 65.03 -2.95
N CYS A 18 -16.34 65.55 -1.97
CA CYS A 18 -15.82 64.79 -0.84
C CYS A 18 -16.92 64.08 -0.03
N GLU A 19 -18.14 64.60 0.03
CA GLU A 19 -19.26 63.99 0.76
C GLU A 19 -19.73 62.69 0.09
N ALA A 20 -19.74 62.65 -1.25
CA ALA A 20 -20.12 61.46 -2.02
C ALA A 20 -18.96 60.47 -2.21
N VAL A 21 -17.72 60.96 -2.32
CA VAL A 21 -16.53 60.12 -2.59
C VAL A 21 -16.01 59.43 -1.32
N LEU A 22 -16.05 60.10 -0.16
CA LEU A 22 -15.46 59.57 1.08
C LEU A 22 -16.04 58.21 1.50
N PRO A 23 -17.36 57.96 1.48
CA PRO A 23 -17.93 56.66 1.86
C PRO A 23 -17.48 55.52 0.94
N VAL A 24 -17.32 55.79 -0.36
CA VAL A 24 -16.83 54.80 -1.35
C VAL A 24 -15.37 54.46 -1.09
N VAL A 25 -14.54 55.47 -0.81
CA VAL A 25 -13.13 55.28 -0.47
C VAL A 25 -12.98 54.53 0.86
N GLN A 26 -13.78 54.88 1.88
CA GLN A 26 -13.80 54.19 3.17
C GLN A 26 -14.15 52.70 2.98
N TRP A 27 -15.20 52.43 2.19
CA TRP A 27 -15.60 51.06 1.85
C TRP A 27 -14.52 50.30 1.08
N LEU A 28 -13.85 50.94 0.12
CA LEU A 28 -12.74 50.34 -0.62
C LEU A 28 -11.56 50.01 0.29
N VAL A 29 -11.21 50.91 1.21
CA VAL A 29 -10.12 50.71 2.19
C VAL A 29 -10.46 49.55 3.13
N ASP A 30 -11.67 49.53 3.68
CA ASP A 30 -12.12 48.44 4.55
C ASP A 30 -12.19 47.10 3.80
N ARG A 31 -12.64 47.12 2.54
CA ARG A 31 -12.68 45.93 1.69
C ARG A 31 -11.28 45.39 1.37
N VAL A 32 -10.33 46.28 1.07
CA VAL A 32 -8.93 45.91 0.84
C VAL A 32 -8.30 45.36 2.12
N ARG A 33 -8.59 45.94 3.29
CA ARG A 33 -8.11 45.45 4.58
C ARG A 33 -8.64 44.05 4.89
N VAL A 34 -9.95 43.80 4.70
CA VAL A 34 -10.55 42.46 4.87
C VAL A 34 -9.94 41.44 3.90
N LEU A 35 -9.74 41.81 2.62
CA LEU A 35 -9.11 40.90 1.65
C LEU A 35 -7.64 40.60 2.00
N GLN A 36 -6.92 41.55 2.59
CA GLN A 36 -5.56 41.33 3.08
C GLN A 36 -5.54 40.43 4.31
N ASP A 37 -6.50 40.59 5.23
CA ASP A 37 -6.65 39.72 6.40
C ASP A 37 -7.05 38.29 5.99
N ASP A 38 -8.04 38.12 5.12
CA ASP A 38 -8.45 36.82 4.57
C ASP A 38 -7.30 36.11 3.85
N ARG A 39 -6.48 36.89 3.11
CA ARG A 39 -5.29 36.35 2.43
C ARG A 39 -4.22 35.92 3.42
N ARG A 40 -3.98 36.69 4.48
CA ARG A 40 -3.04 36.31 5.55
C ARG A 40 -3.50 35.06 6.28
N ASP A 41 -4.77 35.00 6.67
CA ASP A 41 -5.34 33.82 7.32
C ASP A 41 -5.27 32.59 6.42
N TYR A 42 -5.49 32.74 5.12
CA TYR A 42 -5.32 31.65 4.15
C TYR A 42 -3.86 31.18 4.04
N GLU A 43 -2.91 32.12 3.99
CA GLU A 43 -1.48 31.82 3.95
C GLU A 43 -1.00 31.15 5.25
N ASP A 44 -1.48 31.60 6.40
CA ASP A 44 -1.18 31.02 7.72
C ASP A 44 -1.81 29.64 7.90
N GLN A 45 -3.06 29.45 7.45
CA GLN A 45 -3.72 28.14 7.46
C GLN A 45 -3.00 27.16 6.53
N ARG A 46 -2.55 27.62 5.35
CA ARG A 46 -1.76 26.81 4.42
C ARG A 46 -0.41 26.45 5.03
N ARG A 47 0.26 27.39 5.69
CA ARG A 47 1.53 27.16 6.40
C ARG A 47 1.35 26.15 7.53
N LEU A 48 0.29 26.25 8.32
CA LEU A 48 -0.02 25.32 9.40
C LEU A 48 -0.30 23.91 8.86
N ASN A 49 -1.05 23.79 7.76
CA ASN A 49 -1.27 22.51 7.09
C ASN A 49 0.05 21.89 6.58
N VAL A 50 0.91 22.66 5.92
CA VAL A 50 2.22 22.17 5.45
C VAL A 50 3.11 21.74 6.62
N MET A 51 3.10 22.49 7.73
CA MET A 51 3.83 22.11 8.94
C MET A 51 3.29 20.81 9.58
N ASN A 52 1.97 20.64 9.62
CA ASN A 52 1.35 19.42 10.13
C ASN A 52 1.67 18.21 9.25
N GLU A 53 1.63 18.36 7.92
CA GLU A 53 2.03 17.31 6.97
C GLU A 53 3.52 16.96 7.11
N LEU A 54 4.40 17.95 7.22
CA LEU A 54 5.83 17.73 7.48
C LEU A 54 6.07 16.97 8.78
N ARG A 55 5.33 17.30 9.85
CA ARG A 55 5.40 16.58 11.12
C ARG A 55 4.93 15.13 10.98
N LEU A 56 3.83 14.88 10.27
CA LEU A 56 3.32 13.54 10.02
C LEU A 56 4.27 12.69 9.16
N LEU A 57 4.94 13.32 8.18
CA LEU A 57 5.99 12.67 7.38
C LEU A 57 7.20 12.31 8.23
N LEU A 58 7.66 13.22 9.10
CA LEU A 58 8.76 12.96 10.04
C LEU A 58 8.39 11.81 11.00
N GLU A 59 7.18 11.80 11.56
CA GLU A 59 6.70 10.69 12.38
C GLU A 59 6.60 9.38 11.60
N ARG A 60 6.19 9.40 10.32
CA ARG A 60 6.16 8.20 9.46
C ARG A 60 7.56 7.69 9.17
N ILE A 61 8.54 8.57 8.97
CA ILE A 61 9.95 8.20 8.76
C ILE A 61 10.52 7.58 10.05
N ASP A 62 10.18 8.14 11.20
CA ASP A 62 10.62 7.65 12.51
C ASP A 62 9.95 6.30 12.87
N LYS A 63 8.62 6.19 12.71
CA LYS A 63 7.84 4.94 12.88
C LYS A 63 8.19 3.88 11.85
N GLY A 64 8.58 4.28 10.64
CA GLY A 64 9.02 3.39 9.56
C GLY A 64 10.36 2.71 9.83
N GLY A 65 11.01 3.02 10.97
CA GLY A 65 12.23 2.36 11.40
C GLY A 65 13.44 2.68 10.53
N ALA A 66 13.32 3.58 9.55
CA ALA A 66 14.42 3.99 8.67
C ALA A 66 15.56 4.63 9.46
N ASN A 67 15.24 5.43 10.48
CA ASN A 67 16.24 6.06 11.33
C ASN A 67 16.98 5.01 12.19
N ILE A 68 16.23 4.04 12.76
CA ILE A 68 16.81 2.91 13.51
C ILE A 68 17.66 2.02 12.58
N ALA A 69 17.20 1.77 11.35
CA ALA A 69 17.92 1.01 10.34
C ALA A 69 19.20 1.73 9.90
N VAL A 70 19.16 3.05 9.68
CA VAL A 70 20.32 3.88 9.35
C VAL A 70 21.31 3.95 10.51
N GLN A 71 20.84 4.06 11.75
CA GLN A 71 21.71 4.03 12.93
C GLN A 71 22.36 2.65 13.12
N LYS A 72 21.61 1.56 12.89
CA LYS A 72 22.16 0.19 12.84
C LYS A 72 23.16 0.03 11.70
N LEU A 73 22.89 0.59 10.52
CA LEU A 73 23.82 0.53 9.39
C LEU A 73 25.11 1.30 9.70
N ARG A 74 24.99 2.46 10.33
CA ARG A 74 26.13 3.28 10.77
C ARG A 74 26.97 2.55 11.81
N SER A 75 26.35 1.90 12.80
CA SER A 75 27.09 1.12 13.79
C SER A 75 27.75 -0.12 13.17
N LEU A 76 27.09 -0.79 12.22
CA LEU A 76 27.66 -1.90 11.46
C LEU A 76 28.83 -1.45 10.57
N MET A 77 28.73 -0.31 9.88
CA MET A 77 29.84 0.25 9.09
C MET A 77 31.04 0.60 9.97
N GLN A 78 30.80 1.20 11.15
CA GLN A 78 31.87 1.50 12.10
C GLN A 78 32.53 0.21 12.61
N SER A 79 31.73 -0.82 12.91
CA SER A 79 32.23 -2.13 13.30
C SER A 79 33.04 -2.80 12.18
N LEU A 80 32.60 -2.68 10.93
CA LEU A 80 33.29 -3.24 9.77
C LEU A 80 34.64 -2.57 9.56
N LYS A 81 34.69 -1.24 9.64
CA LYS A 81 35.95 -0.49 9.55
C LYS A 81 36.93 -0.82 10.69
N ASN A 82 36.42 -1.05 11.90
CA ASN A 82 37.26 -1.49 13.02
C ASN A 82 37.80 -2.93 12.79
N LEU A 83 36.98 -3.83 12.25
CA LEU A 83 37.40 -5.19 11.91
C LEU A 83 38.44 -5.23 10.80
N GLU A 84 38.29 -4.39 9.77
CA GLU A 84 39.26 -4.26 8.67
C GLU A 84 40.62 -3.72 9.16
N MET A 85 40.60 -2.79 10.12
CA MET A 85 41.81 -2.31 10.80
C MET A 85 42.47 -3.42 11.63
N GLN A 86 41.67 -4.19 12.39
CA GLN A 86 42.16 -5.34 13.16
C GLN A 86 42.74 -6.44 12.26
N GLU A 87 42.12 -6.70 11.10
CA GLU A 87 42.62 -7.65 10.12
C GLU A 87 43.98 -7.22 9.55
N SER A 88 44.11 -5.94 9.20
CA SER A 88 45.37 -5.37 8.69
C SER A 88 46.48 -5.41 9.74
N GLU A 89 46.17 -5.07 11.00
CA GLU A 89 47.10 -5.14 12.12
C GLU A 89 47.51 -6.59 12.43
N PHE A 90 46.56 -7.52 12.39
CA PHE A 90 46.81 -8.94 12.57
C PHE A 90 47.69 -9.50 11.45
N GLN A 91 47.43 -9.18 10.17
CA GLN A 91 48.29 -9.56 9.05
C GLN A 91 49.72 -9.02 9.21
N SER A 92 49.87 -7.75 9.61
CA SER A 92 51.18 -7.17 9.88
C SER A 92 51.91 -7.91 11.01
N ASN A 93 51.21 -8.24 12.10
CA ASN A 93 51.77 -8.97 13.23
C ASN A 93 52.16 -10.41 12.82
N CYS A 94 51.33 -11.09 12.03
CA CYS A 94 51.64 -12.38 11.45
C CYS A 94 52.92 -12.33 10.60
N ASN A 95 53.04 -11.34 9.70
CA ASN A 95 54.23 -11.18 8.87
C ASN A 95 55.51 -10.98 9.71
N VAL A 96 55.43 -10.13 10.75
CA VAL A 96 56.56 -9.91 11.68
C VAL A 96 56.92 -11.19 12.43
N LYS A 97 55.94 -11.93 12.95
CA LYS A 97 56.17 -13.22 13.61
C LYS A 97 56.78 -14.24 12.66
N THR A 98 56.30 -14.32 11.41
CA THR A 98 56.85 -15.20 10.38
C THR A 98 58.31 -14.87 10.09
N SER A 99 58.64 -13.59 9.88
CA SER A 99 60.03 -13.18 9.64
C SER A 99 60.95 -13.45 10.84
N ARG A 100 60.45 -13.26 12.07
CA ARG A 100 61.20 -13.59 13.30
C ARG A 100 61.48 -15.09 13.39
N LEU A 101 60.45 -15.92 13.26
CA LEU A 101 60.60 -17.38 13.30
C LEU A 101 61.54 -17.88 12.19
N GLN A 102 61.48 -17.25 11.02
CA GLN A 102 62.38 -17.58 9.91
C GLN A 102 63.83 -17.21 10.21
N ALA A 103 64.09 -16.12 10.94
CA ALA A 103 65.43 -15.77 11.42
C ALA A 103 65.92 -16.73 12.52
N ASP A 104 65.05 -17.09 13.47
CA ASP A 104 65.37 -18.06 14.53
C ASP A 104 65.70 -19.44 13.92
N VAL A 105 64.99 -19.87 12.87
CA VAL A 105 65.29 -21.11 12.12
C VAL A 105 66.68 -21.04 11.48
N ILE A 106 67.04 -19.93 10.83
CA ILE A 106 68.37 -19.76 10.21
C ILE A 106 69.48 -19.79 11.28
N GLU A 107 69.27 -19.16 12.43
CA GLU A 107 70.21 -19.18 13.54
C GLU A 107 70.39 -20.60 14.10
N LEU A 108 69.30 -21.34 14.28
CA LEU A 108 69.31 -22.72 14.75
C LEU A 108 69.97 -23.66 13.73
N GLU A 109 69.71 -23.49 12.44
CA GLU A 109 70.40 -24.22 11.36
C GLU A 109 71.92 -23.97 11.38
N GLY A 110 72.34 -22.73 11.65
CA GLY A 110 73.76 -22.37 11.83
C GLY A 110 74.38 -22.97 13.10
N ASN A 111 73.64 -23.01 14.21
CA ASN A 111 74.10 -23.61 15.46
C ASN A 111 74.20 -25.15 15.37
N ILE A 112 73.34 -25.80 14.58
CA ILE A 112 73.42 -27.23 14.25
C ILE A 112 74.67 -27.52 13.42
N ALA A 113 75.02 -26.64 12.45
CA ALA A 113 76.25 -26.78 11.66
C ALA A 113 77.54 -26.61 12.49
N ASN A 114 77.48 -25.90 13.62
CA ASN A 114 78.61 -25.62 14.51
C ASN A 114 78.83 -26.64 15.64
N GLY A 115 78.07 -27.74 15.68
CA GLY A 115 78.36 -28.89 16.56
C GLY A 115 78.11 -28.64 18.07
N CYS A 116 77.05 -27.90 18.42
CA CYS A 116 76.64 -27.70 19.81
C CYS A 116 75.82 -28.90 20.34
N ASP A 117 75.91 -29.15 21.65
CA ASP A 117 75.38 -30.34 22.35
C ASP A 117 73.88 -30.54 22.08
N SER A 118 73.57 -31.56 21.28
CA SER A 118 72.32 -31.66 20.50
C SER A 118 71.07 -31.97 21.33
N LYS A 119 71.19 -32.32 22.61
CA LYS A 119 70.08 -32.88 23.39
C LYS A 119 69.19 -31.82 24.02
N ILE A 120 69.77 -30.75 24.56
CA ILE A 120 69.02 -29.65 25.20
C ILE A 120 68.36 -28.74 24.15
N LEU A 121 69.05 -28.54 23.01
CA LEU A 121 68.53 -27.82 21.84
C LEU A 121 67.35 -28.54 21.18
N SER A 122 67.44 -29.87 21.04
CA SER A 122 66.34 -30.71 20.51
C SER A 122 65.10 -30.63 21.39
N ASP A 123 65.25 -30.75 22.71
CA ASP A 123 64.10 -30.74 23.63
C ASP A 123 63.40 -29.36 23.69
N SER A 124 64.17 -28.27 23.60
CA SER A 124 63.62 -26.91 23.52
C SER A 124 62.89 -26.65 22.19
N LEU A 125 63.46 -27.17 21.09
CA LEU A 125 62.90 -27.02 19.76
C LEU A 125 61.60 -27.83 19.61
N ASP A 126 61.60 -29.09 20.06
CA ASP A 126 60.41 -29.94 20.09
C ASP A 126 59.28 -29.32 20.93
N ARG A 127 59.62 -28.68 22.06
CA ARG A 127 58.63 -27.94 22.87
C ARG A 127 58.00 -26.78 22.08
N SER A 128 58.81 -26.00 21.37
CA SER A 128 58.31 -24.87 20.57
C SER A 128 57.46 -25.30 19.37
N PHE A 129 57.83 -26.42 18.73
CA PHE A 129 57.05 -27.03 17.66
C PHE A 129 55.71 -27.58 18.17
N MET A 130 55.72 -28.23 19.33
CA MET A 130 54.51 -28.73 19.96
C MET A 130 53.55 -27.58 20.33
N GLU A 131 54.08 -26.48 20.90
CA GLU A 131 53.30 -25.29 21.23
C GLU A 131 52.70 -24.63 19.97
N SER A 132 53.48 -24.51 18.90
CA SER A 132 53.01 -23.97 17.61
C SER A 132 51.97 -24.87 16.94
N LEU A 133 52.13 -26.20 17.03
CA LEU A 133 51.17 -27.18 16.51
C LEU A 133 49.85 -27.13 17.28
N GLU A 134 49.92 -26.94 18.60
CA GLU A 134 48.75 -26.80 19.46
C GLU A 134 48.01 -25.47 19.18
N GLU A 135 48.74 -24.37 19.00
CA GLU A 135 48.19 -23.07 18.58
C GLU A 135 47.53 -23.18 17.19
N LEU A 136 48.17 -23.84 16.23
CA LEU A 136 47.60 -24.12 14.91
C LEU A 136 46.31 -24.96 14.98
N ASN A 137 46.30 -26.00 15.81
CA ASN A 137 45.10 -26.82 15.99
C ASN A 137 43.97 -26.04 16.67
N SER A 138 44.29 -25.16 17.62
CA SER A 138 43.32 -24.29 18.30
C SER A 138 42.67 -23.29 17.33
N THR A 139 43.46 -22.63 16.49
CA THR A 139 43.00 -21.68 15.48
C THR A 139 42.20 -22.38 14.37
N LYS A 140 42.63 -23.57 13.93
CA LYS A 140 41.86 -24.40 12.98
C LYS A 140 40.49 -24.80 13.55
N LYS A 141 40.42 -25.11 14.85
CA LYS A 141 39.16 -25.41 15.54
C LYS A 141 38.26 -24.19 15.61
N GLU A 142 38.82 -23.01 15.88
CA GLU A 142 38.07 -21.75 15.86
C GLU A 142 37.52 -21.44 14.46
N LEU A 143 38.37 -21.56 13.42
CA LEU A 143 37.96 -21.36 12.02
C LEU A 143 36.84 -22.32 11.63
N ALA A 144 36.95 -23.61 11.99
CA ALA A 144 35.88 -24.58 11.77
C ALA A 144 34.58 -24.18 12.49
N GLY A 145 34.68 -23.62 13.69
CA GLY A 145 33.56 -23.03 14.42
C GLY A 145 32.92 -21.86 13.66
N ARG A 146 33.72 -20.92 13.15
CA ARG A 146 33.24 -19.78 12.36
C ARG A 146 32.60 -20.21 11.04
N CYS A 147 33.20 -21.16 10.31
CA CYS A 147 32.63 -21.69 9.07
C CYS A 147 31.26 -22.35 9.31
N LYS A 148 31.09 -23.09 10.42
CA LYS A 148 29.78 -23.64 10.80
C LYS A 148 28.76 -22.54 11.08
N ALA A 149 29.15 -21.48 11.78
CA ALA A 149 28.28 -20.33 12.05
C ALA A 149 27.86 -19.61 10.75
N VAL A 150 28.79 -19.39 9.82
CA VAL A 150 28.48 -18.80 8.50
C VAL A 150 27.51 -19.66 7.71
N LEU A 151 27.69 -20.98 7.70
CA LEU A 151 26.76 -21.90 7.04
C LEU A 151 25.38 -21.91 7.71
N ALA A 152 25.29 -21.73 9.03
CA ALA A 152 24.01 -21.60 9.72
C ALA A 152 23.26 -20.33 9.27
N VAL A 153 23.96 -19.19 9.18
CA VAL A 153 23.37 -17.93 8.69
C VAL A 153 22.96 -18.03 7.22
N LYS A 154 23.76 -18.68 6.36
CA LYS A 154 23.39 -18.89 4.96
C LYS A 154 22.09 -19.69 4.81
N ARG A 155 21.92 -20.77 5.59
CA ARG A 155 20.66 -21.54 5.59
C ARG A 155 19.47 -20.68 6.02
N GLN A 156 19.64 -19.84 7.04
CA GLN A 156 18.58 -18.91 7.46
C GLN A 156 18.24 -17.86 6.39
N LEU A 157 19.21 -17.48 5.55
CA LEU A 157 18.96 -16.60 4.40
C LEU A 157 18.24 -17.33 3.27
N ASP A 158 18.59 -18.60 3.02
CA ASP A 158 17.93 -19.43 2.01
C ASP A 158 16.45 -19.72 2.39
N ASP A 159 16.11 -19.69 3.68
CA ASP A 159 14.72 -19.80 4.17
C ASP A 159 13.87 -18.53 3.85
N ILE A 160 14.49 -17.42 3.44
CA ILE A 160 13.79 -16.19 3.09
C ILE A 160 13.45 -16.22 1.60
N PRO A 161 12.17 -16.02 1.21
CA PRO A 161 11.78 -16.00 -0.20
C PRO A 161 12.57 -14.97 -1.00
N SER A 162 13.15 -15.42 -2.10
CA SER A 162 13.82 -14.58 -3.08
C SER A 162 12.84 -13.63 -3.76
N GLN A 163 13.37 -12.56 -4.37
CA GLN A 163 12.58 -11.61 -5.16
C GLN A 163 11.76 -12.31 -6.26
N SER A 164 12.32 -13.34 -6.90
CA SER A 164 11.62 -14.15 -7.90
C SER A 164 10.44 -14.92 -7.33
N GLU A 165 10.58 -15.50 -6.13
CA GLU A 165 9.50 -16.23 -5.45
C GLU A 165 8.38 -15.29 -5.02
N LEU A 166 8.73 -14.09 -4.52
CA LEU A 166 7.74 -13.06 -4.18
C LEU A 166 6.90 -12.67 -5.41
N ILE A 167 7.53 -12.47 -6.56
CA ILE A 167 6.82 -12.17 -7.82
C ILE A 167 5.93 -13.34 -8.25
N GLN A 168 6.38 -14.59 -8.07
CA GLN A 168 5.56 -15.76 -8.37
C GLN A 168 4.33 -15.84 -7.45
N TYR A 169 4.51 -15.58 -6.15
CA TYR A 169 3.41 -15.53 -5.19
C TYR A 169 2.42 -14.42 -5.53
N GLU A 170 2.89 -13.22 -5.86
CA GLU A 170 2.04 -12.10 -6.28
C GLU A 170 1.16 -12.47 -7.49
N ARG A 171 1.74 -13.10 -8.51
CA ARG A 171 0.98 -13.61 -9.66
C ARG A 171 -0.04 -14.67 -9.24
N ARG A 172 0.39 -15.63 -8.41
CA ARG A 172 -0.50 -16.71 -7.94
C ARG A 172 -1.67 -16.19 -7.10
N PHE A 173 -1.43 -15.19 -6.25
CA PHE A 173 -2.47 -14.52 -5.49
C PHE A 173 -3.43 -13.75 -6.40
N SER A 174 -2.92 -13.08 -7.44
CA SER A 174 -3.75 -12.38 -8.43
C SER A 174 -4.64 -13.36 -9.19
N GLU A 175 -4.11 -14.50 -9.64
CA GLU A 175 -4.89 -15.59 -10.27
C GLU A 175 -5.97 -16.14 -9.32
N LEU A 176 -5.58 -16.43 -8.08
CA LEU A 176 -6.50 -16.94 -7.07
C LEU A 176 -7.63 -15.93 -6.79
N TYR A 177 -7.31 -14.65 -6.72
CA TYR A 177 -8.29 -13.59 -6.50
C TYR A 177 -9.32 -13.54 -7.64
N VAL A 178 -8.87 -13.64 -8.89
CA VAL A 178 -9.76 -13.73 -10.06
C VAL A 178 -10.68 -14.95 -9.96
N HIS A 179 -10.15 -16.11 -9.57
CA HIS A 179 -10.97 -17.32 -9.39
C HIS A 179 -12.01 -17.18 -8.28
N ILE A 180 -11.63 -16.61 -7.13
CA ILE A 180 -12.54 -16.35 -6.01
C ILE A 180 -13.65 -15.38 -6.45
N GLN A 181 -13.29 -14.31 -7.15
CA GLN A 181 -14.25 -13.32 -7.63
C GLN A 181 -15.26 -13.93 -8.62
N GLU A 182 -14.80 -14.75 -9.56
CA GLU A 182 -15.69 -15.44 -10.49
C GLU A 182 -16.61 -16.43 -9.77
N LYS A 183 -16.10 -17.18 -8.80
CA LYS A 183 -16.94 -18.07 -7.98
C LYS A 183 -17.97 -17.30 -7.16
N HIS A 184 -17.60 -16.17 -6.59
CA HIS A 184 -18.53 -15.31 -5.87
C HIS A 184 -19.66 -14.81 -6.78
N ARG A 185 -19.32 -14.33 -7.99
CA ARG A 185 -20.30 -13.89 -9.01
C ARG A 185 -21.23 -15.02 -9.44
N GLN A 186 -20.70 -16.23 -9.65
CA GLN A 186 -21.50 -17.41 -9.95
C GLN A 186 -22.49 -17.72 -8.83
N THR A 187 -22.02 -17.75 -7.58
CA THR A 187 -22.85 -17.99 -6.40
C THR A 187 -23.97 -16.96 -6.28
N GLN A 188 -23.66 -15.67 -6.42
CA GLN A 188 -24.67 -14.60 -6.43
C GLN A 188 -25.72 -14.81 -7.52
N LYS A 189 -25.31 -15.19 -8.73
CA LYS A 189 -26.24 -15.49 -9.83
C LYS A 189 -27.16 -16.67 -9.49
N TYR A 190 -26.63 -17.73 -8.88
CA TYR A 190 -27.42 -18.87 -8.43
C TYR A 190 -28.44 -18.47 -7.37
N TYR A 191 -28.05 -17.70 -6.36
CA TYR A 191 -28.99 -17.20 -5.34
C TYR A 191 -30.04 -16.27 -5.93
N GLY A 192 -29.66 -15.36 -6.82
CA GLY A 192 -30.61 -14.47 -7.51
C GLY A 192 -31.64 -15.26 -8.33
N THR A 193 -31.19 -16.30 -9.04
CA THR A 193 -32.08 -17.16 -9.83
C THR A 193 -32.99 -17.98 -8.92
N TYR A 194 -32.45 -18.55 -7.84
CA TYR A 194 -33.21 -19.31 -6.85
C TYR A 194 -34.30 -18.46 -6.20
N ASN A 195 -33.97 -17.25 -5.74
CA ASN A 195 -34.93 -16.34 -5.11
C ASN A 195 -36.05 -15.94 -6.09
N ALA A 196 -35.71 -15.62 -7.34
CA ALA A 196 -36.70 -15.31 -8.37
C ALA A 196 -37.64 -16.50 -8.65
N LEU A 197 -37.10 -17.72 -8.76
CA LEU A 197 -37.91 -18.92 -8.93
C LEU A 197 -38.80 -19.21 -7.71
N LEU A 198 -38.30 -18.95 -6.51
CA LEU A 198 -39.07 -19.09 -5.28
C LEU A 198 -40.25 -18.11 -5.24
N GLU A 199 -40.02 -16.85 -5.58
CA GLU A 199 -41.07 -15.82 -5.68
C GLU A 199 -42.11 -16.18 -6.74
N ILE A 200 -41.69 -16.65 -7.92
CA ILE A 200 -42.60 -17.13 -8.97
C ILE A 200 -43.45 -18.29 -8.45
N LYS A 201 -42.84 -19.28 -7.79
CA LYS A 201 -43.56 -20.41 -7.20
C LYS A 201 -44.61 -19.93 -6.19
N GLU A 202 -44.27 -19.00 -5.31
CA GLU A 202 -45.22 -18.45 -4.34
C GLU A 202 -46.37 -17.70 -5.00
N LEU A 203 -46.11 -16.93 -6.05
CA LEU A 203 -47.15 -16.24 -6.83
C LEU A 203 -48.07 -17.24 -7.53
N MET A 204 -47.52 -18.29 -8.14
CA MET A 204 -48.30 -19.37 -8.77
C MET A 204 -49.18 -20.11 -7.76
N LEU A 205 -48.69 -20.36 -6.55
CA LEU A 205 -49.49 -20.97 -5.48
C LEU A 205 -50.63 -20.07 -5.04
N LYS A 206 -50.38 -18.76 -4.92
CA LYS A 206 -51.42 -17.75 -4.61
C LYS A 206 -52.48 -17.69 -5.72
N GLU A 207 -52.07 -17.73 -6.99
CA GLU A 207 -52.98 -17.79 -8.14
C GLU A 207 -53.85 -19.05 -8.12
N THR A 208 -53.23 -20.21 -7.87
CA THR A 208 -53.96 -21.49 -7.77
C THR A 208 -55.00 -21.45 -6.64
N SER A 209 -54.62 -20.92 -5.47
CA SER A 209 -55.54 -20.73 -4.33
C SER A 209 -56.69 -19.78 -4.67
N LEU A 210 -56.38 -18.67 -5.36
CA LEU A 210 -57.38 -17.70 -5.81
C LEU A 210 -58.36 -18.33 -6.81
N LEU A 211 -57.87 -19.06 -7.80
CA LEU A 211 -58.70 -19.74 -8.81
C LEU A 211 -59.62 -20.78 -8.15
N ASN A 212 -59.12 -21.56 -7.19
CA ASN A 212 -59.94 -22.50 -6.43
C ASN A 212 -61.03 -21.78 -5.62
N SER A 213 -60.70 -20.66 -4.97
CA SER A 213 -61.67 -19.84 -4.23
C SER A 213 -62.74 -19.26 -5.15
N LEU A 214 -62.34 -18.71 -6.31
CA LEU A 214 -63.26 -18.18 -7.31
C LEU A 214 -64.18 -19.28 -7.86
N SER A 215 -63.64 -20.46 -8.16
CA SER A 215 -64.45 -21.59 -8.64
C SER A 215 -65.50 -22.03 -7.61
N SER A 216 -65.18 -21.98 -6.31
CA SER A 216 -66.14 -22.28 -5.25
C SER A 216 -67.19 -21.19 -5.12
N GLN A 217 -66.76 -19.91 -5.05
CA GLN A 217 -67.66 -18.77 -4.93
C GLN A 217 -68.62 -18.66 -6.12
N PHE A 218 -68.14 -18.96 -7.33
CA PHE A 218 -68.95 -18.93 -8.55
C PHE A 218 -70.12 -19.92 -8.49
N ARG A 219 -69.86 -21.14 -8.01
CA ARG A 219 -70.87 -22.22 -7.91
C ARG A 219 -72.06 -21.79 -7.05
N ASP A 220 -71.80 -21.13 -5.94
CA ASP A 220 -72.83 -20.73 -4.99
C ASP A 220 -73.49 -19.41 -5.39
N ALA A 221 -72.70 -18.44 -5.88
CA ALA A 221 -73.15 -17.08 -6.18
C ALA A 221 -74.04 -16.98 -7.42
N ILE A 222 -73.87 -17.85 -8.43
CA ILE A 222 -74.62 -17.76 -9.70
C ILE A 222 -76.12 -18.05 -9.53
N THR A 223 -76.48 -18.75 -8.46
CA THR A 223 -77.85 -19.19 -8.15
C THR A 223 -78.79 -18.05 -7.76
N SER A 224 -78.27 -16.88 -7.34
CA SER A 224 -79.09 -15.72 -6.99
C SER A 224 -78.51 -14.41 -7.54
N ASP A 225 -79.39 -13.44 -7.80
CA ASP A 225 -78.98 -12.13 -8.34
C ASP A 225 -78.08 -11.35 -7.36
N ALA A 226 -78.42 -11.37 -6.07
CA ALA A 226 -77.59 -10.78 -5.02
C ALA A 226 -76.22 -11.47 -4.90
N GLY A 227 -76.15 -12.78 -5.14
CA GLY A 227 -74.91 -13.54 -5.19
C GLY A 227 -74.02 -13.10 -6.36
N ARG A 228 -74.60 -12.97 -7.55
CA ARG A 228 -73.89 -12.47 -8.76
C ARG A 228 -73.28 -11.09 -8.52
N MET A 229 -74.03 -10.15 -7.93
CA MET A 229 -73.52 -8.82 -7.66
C MET A 229 -72.37 -8.81 -6.63
N LYS A 230 -72.44 -9.65 -5.58
CA LYS A 230 -71.32 -9.82 -4.63
C LYS A 230 -70.06 -10.38 -5.29
N LEU A 231 -70.22 -11.36 -6.20
CA LEU A 231 -69.09 -11.93 -6.95
C LEU A 231 -68.41 -10.87 -7.82
N ILE A 232 -69.19 -10.04 -8.53
CA ILE A 232 -68.68 -8.94 -9.36
C ILE A 232 -67.85 -7.96 -8.50
N ASN A 233 -68.40 -7.52 -7.37
CA ASN A 233 -67.69 -6.59 -6.47
C ASN A 233 -66.38 -7.21 -5.91
N SER A 234 -66.39 -8.51 -5.60
CA SER A 234 -65.20 -9.26 -5.16
C SER A 234 -64.12 -9.32 -6.26
N MET A 235 -64.51 -9.67 -7.49
CA MET A 235 -63.61 -9.70 -8.65
C MET A 235 -63.03 -8.32 -8.96
N GLU A 236 -63.84 -7.26 -8.89
CA GLU A 236 -63.37 -5.89 -9.09
C GLU A 236 -62.34 -5.48 -8.03
N GLY A 237 -62.57 -5.85 -6.77
CA GLY A 237 -61.61 -5.65 -5.68
C GLY A 237 -60.29 -6.40 -5.89
N ILE A 238 -60.35 -7.66 -6.34
CA ILE A 238 -59.16 -8.47 -6.65
C ILE A 238 -58.34 -7.79 -7.76
N VAL A 239 -58.97 -7.40 -8.87
CA VAL A 239 -58.31 -6.72 -9.99
C VAL A 239 -57.65 -5.43 -9.53
N LYS A 240 -58.37 -4.57 -8.81
CA LYS A 240 -57.82 -3.31 -8.26
C LYS A 240 -56.60 -3.56 -7.36
N SER A 241 -56.69 -4.52 -6.45
CA SER A 241 -55.58 -4.85 -5.54
C SER A 241 -54.37 -5.44 -6.26
N SER A 242 -54.59 -6.20 -7.34
CA SER A 242 -53.52 -6.75 -8.17
C SER A 242 -52.82 -5.65 -8.96
N GLN A 243 -53.58 -4.73 -9.55
CA GLN A 243 -53.06 -3.61 -10.31
C GLN A 243 -52.24 -2.66 -9.43
N GLN A 244 -52.71 -2.34 -8.23
CA GLN A 244 -51.94 -1.55 -7.26
C GLN A 244 -50.60 -2.21 -6.87
N LYS A 245 -50.58 -3.54 -6.69
CA LYS A 245 -49.33 -4.27 -6.40
C LYS A 245 -48.38 -4.23 -7.59
N GLN A 246 -48.90 -4.39 -8.80
CA GLN A 246 -48.10 -4.32 -10.02
C GLN A 246 -47.46 -2.94 -10.20
N GLU A 247 -48.22 -1.86 -10.01
CA GLU A 247 -47.71 -0.49 -10.08
C GLU A 247 -46.60 -0.26 -9.03
N LYS A 248 -46.78 -0.73 -7.80
CA LYS A 248 -45.77 -0.63 -6.75
C LYS A 248 -44.46 -1.35 -7.12
N VAL A 249 -44.55 -2.55 -7.69
CA VAL A 249 -43.37 -3.32 -8.14
C VAL A 249 -42.69 -2.62 -9.32
N GLN A 250 -43.46 -2.08 -10.27
CA GLN A 250 -42.91 -1.33 -11.41
C GLN A 250 -42.16 -0.07 -10.97
N LEU A 251 -42.71 0.65 -9.99
CA LEU A 251 -42.06 1.84 -9.44
C LEU A 251 -40.72 1.50 -8.76
N GLY A 252 -40.70 0.46 -7.93
CA GLY A 252 -39.46 -0.02 -7.30
C GLY A 252 -38.43 -0.51 -8.33
N LEU A 253 -38.86 -1.18 -9.40
CA LEU A 253 -37.97 -1.59 -10.49
C LEU A 253 -37.29 -0.39 -11.17
N LEU A 254 -38.04 0.69 -11.38
CA LEU A 254 -37.53 1.91 -12.02
C LEU A 254 -36.55 2.66 -11.12
N GLU A 255 -36.79 2.69 -9.80
CA GLU A 255 -35.85 3.23 -8.82
C GLU A 255 -34.53 2.44 -8.83
N GLU A 256 -34.60 1.11 -8.81
CA GLU A 256 -33.41 0.27 -8.77
C GLU A 256 -32.62 0.25 -10.08
N GLN A 257 -33.33 0.40 -11.21
CA GLN A 257 -32.69 0.62 -12.50
C GLN A 257 -31.85 1.91 -12.51
N LYS A 258 -32.38 3.00 -11.95
CA LYS A 258 -31.63 4.27 -11.85
C LYS A 258 -30.37 4.11 -11.00
N VAL A 259 -30.47 3.42 -9.86
CA VAL A 259 -29.33 3.15 -8.98
C VAL A 259 -28.29 2.29 -9.72
N SER A 260 -28.73 1.24 -10.41
CA SER A 260 -27.85 0.38 -11.22
C SER A 260 -27.11 1.17 -12.29
N ASP A 261 -27.80 2.05 -13.01
CA ASP A 261 -27.19 2.83 -14.09
C ASP A 261 -26.23 3.89 -13.57
N ALA A 262 -26.53 4.51 -12.42
CA ALA A 262 -25.59 5.40 -11.74
C ALA A 262 -24.30 4.67 -11.31
N LEU A 263 -24.43 3.47 -10.74
CA LEU A 263 -23.28 2.63 -10.37
C LEU A 263 -22.44 2.20 -11.58
N LYS A 264 -23.08 1.84 -12.70
CA LYS A 264 -22.36 1.51 -13.95
C LYS A 264 -21.56 2.71 -14.46
N GLN A 265 -22.13 3.91 -14.41
CA GLN A 265 -21.43 5.13 -14.82
C GLN A 265 -20.21 5.41 -13.93
N GLN A 266 -20.36 5.29 -12.61
CA GLN A 266 -19.25 5.43 -11.66
C GLN A 266 -18.15 4.39 -11.92
N TYR A 267 -18.52 3.14 -12.18
CA TYR A 267 -17.56 2.08 -12.52
C TYR A 267 -16.79 2.41 -13.81
N VAL A 268 -17.47 2.85 -14.86
CA VAL A 268 -16.83 3.23 -16.13
C VAL A 268 -15.85 4.39 -15.92
N ALA A 269 -16.23 5.39 -15.11
CA ALA A 269 -15.35 6.52 -14.78
C ALA A 269 -14.10 6.06 -14.01
N ALA A 270 -14.26 5.24 -12.97
CA ALA A 270 -13.13 4.71 -12.20
C ALA A 270 -12.18 3.85 -13.04
N VAL A 271 -12.71 3.03 -13.97
CA VAL A 271 -11.88 2.26 -14.92
C VAL A 271 -11.12 3.18 -15.87
N ALA A 272 -11.72 4.29 -16.32
CA ALA A 272 -11.05 5.28 -17.15
C ALA A 272 -9.90 5.96 -16.40
N GLU A 273 -10.11 6.37 -15.14
CA GLU A 273 -9.07 6.92 -14.28
C GLU A 273 -7.94 5.91 -14.02
N GLN A 274 -8.27 4.64 -13.74
CA GLN A 274 -7.27 3.58 -13.56
C GLN A 274 -6.39 3.44 -14.81
N ARG A 275 -6.99 3.44 -16.01
CA ARG A 275 -6.25 3.38 -17.28
C ARG A 275 -5.35 4.59 -17.45
N HIS A 276 -5.85 5.78 -17.13
CA HIS A 276 -5.06 7.02 -17.19
C HIS A 276 -3.85 6.96 -16.26
N CYS A 277 -4.03 6.55 -15.00
CA CYS A 277 -2.94 6.37 -14.04
C CYS A 277 -1.90 5.35 -14.53
N TYR A 278 -2.34 4.24 -15.13
CA TYR A 278 -1.43 3.25 -15.70
C TYR A 278 -0.57 3.83 -16.84
N THR A 279 -1.19 4.60 -17.75
CA THR A 279 -0.46 5.29 -18.82
C THR A 279 0.56 6.27 -18.27
N LEU A 280 0.19 7.07 -17.26
CA LEU A 280 1.10 8.03 -16.62
C LEU A 280 2.27 7.33 -15.94
N LEU A 281 2.02 6.23 -15.23
CA LEU A 281 3.07 5.43 -14.59
C LEU A 281 4.03 4.81 -15.63
N LYS A 282 3.50 4.39 -16.79
CA LYS A 282 4.32 3.87 -17.87
C LYS A 282 5.24 4.95 -18.43
N ALA A 283 4.70 6.13 -18.76
CA ALA A 283 5.48 7.26 -19.24
C ALA A 283 6.54 7.70 -18.21
N PHE A 284 6.18 7.77 -16.93
CA PHE A 284 7.13 8.10 -15.86
C PHE A 284 8.29 7.09 -15.77
N ARG A 285 8.01 5.79 -15.96
CA ARG A 285 9.07 4.76 -15.97
C ARG A 285 10.00 4.91 -17.17
N GLU A 286 9.46 5.25 -18.33
CA GLU A 286 10.24 5.50 -19.55
C GLU A 286 11.18 6.70 -19.36
N GLU A 287 10.68 7.82 -18.83
CA GLU A 287 11.49 9.01 -18.50
C GLU A 287 12.55 8.74 -17.42
N CYS A 288 12.24 7.93 -16.40
CA CYS A 288 13.22 7.52 -15.39
C CYS A 288 14.35 6.70 -16.01
N ALA A 289 14.04 5.78 -16.92
CA ALA A 289 15.04 4.97 -17.61
C ALA A 289 15.94 5.85 -18.50
N GLU A 290 15.36 6.80 -19.25
CA GLU A 290 16.12 7.74 -20.08
C GLU A 290 17.05 8.62 -19.22
N ASN A 291 16.57 9.10 -18.06
CA ASN A 291 17.39 9.88 -17.13
C ASN A 291 18.55 9.05 -16.53
N GLU A 292 18.32 7.77 -16.21
CA GLU A 292 19.38 6.87 -15.75
C GLU A 292 20.45 6.66 -16.84
N GLU A 293 20.04 6.47 -18.10
CA GLU A 293 20.96 6.37 -19.23
C GLU A 293 21.77 7.65 -19.41
N LEU A 294 21.14 8.82 -19.41
CA LEU A 294 21.82 10.12 -19.53
C LEU A 294 22.81 10.37 -18.38
N ARG A 295 22.45 10.02 -17.14
CA ARG A 295 23.36 10.12 -15.98
C ARG A 295 24.58 9.23 -16.14
N SER A 296 24.40 8.01 -16.64
CA SER A 296 25.50 7.08 -16.90
C SER A 296 26.47 7.60 -17.97
N GLN A 297 25.95 8.31 -18.98
CA GLN A 297 26.75 8.95 -20.03
C GLN A 297 27.48 10.21 -19.54
N SER A 298 26.90 10.95 -18.59
CA SER A 298 27.51 12.17 -18.02
C SER A 298 28.60 11.91 -16.96
N SER A 299 28.74 10.67 -16.49
CA SER A 299 29.74 10.27 -15.48
C SER A 299 31.05 9.74 -16.09
N ILE A 300 31.26 9.96 -17.39
CA ILE A 300 32.49 9.66 -18.15
C ILE A 300 33.14 10.99 -18.54
#